data_AF-A0A1D2ME39-F1
#
_entry.id   AF-A0A1D2ME39-F1
#
_cell.length_a   1.000
_cell.length_b   1.000
_cell.length_c   1.000
_cell.angle_alpha   90.00
_cell.angle_beta   90.00
_cell.angle_gamma   90.00
#
_symmetry.space_group_name_H-M   'P 1'
#
loop_
_entity.id
_entity.type
_entity.pdbx_description
1 polymer ?
#
loop_
_entity_poly.entity_id
_entity_poly.type
_entity_poly.pdbx_seq_one_letter_code
_entity_poly.pdbx_strand_id
1 'polypeptide(L)'
;MSSLVGSNDQSWGWDLVHKMLQHDSENTGSGTTYPVLLDPDENFIVPDIFQVVLDMDEGTLAFVVNGQYLGPAFRGLKGKKLYPIVSTVWGGCEVTMKYIGGLEQPLPLMFLCRRIMRQCIGNNRIYRINELNIPRVITNYLLYK
;
A
#
# COMPACT_ATOMS: atom_id res chain seq x y z
N MET A 1 -24.77 -10.25 -0.04
CA MET A 1 -23.83 -10.76 0.98
C MET A 1 -23.11 -9.56 1.55
N SER A 2 -23.02 -9.43 2.88
CA SER A 2 -22.35 -8.31 3.55
C SER A 2 -20.91 -8.67 3.92
N SER A 3 -20.04 -7.67 3.91
CA SER A 3 -18.64 -7.80 4.33
C SER A 3 -18.54 -7.74 5.86
N LEU A 4 -17.81 -8.66 6.49
CA LEU A 4 -17.60 -8.66 7.94
C LEU A 4 -16.66 -7.54 8.38
N VAL A 5 -15.51 -7.41 7.70
CA VAL A 5 -14.61 -6.28 7.93
C VAL A 5 -15.24 -5.03 7.32
N GLY A 6 -15.43 -4.01 8.15
CA GLY A 6 -16.08 -2.75 7.79
C GLY A 6 -17.58 -2.70 8.09
N SER A 7 -18.19 -3.75 8.65
CA SER A 7 -19.63 -3.76 8.96
C SER A 7 -20.01 -2.76 10.05
N ASN A 8 -19.11 -2.52 11.00
CA ASN A 8 -19.27 -1.62 12.14
C ASN A 8 -18.14 -0.59 12.22
N ASP A 9 -18.21 0.29 13.22
CA ASP A 9 -17.25 1.37 13.49
C ASP A 9 -15.89 0.91 14.05
N GLN A 10 -15.71 -0.40 14.31
CA GLN A 10 -14.49 -0.98 14.88
C GLN A 10 -13.50 -1.48 13.81
N SER A 11 -13.90 -1.47 12.53
CA SER A 11 -13.07 -2.02 11.45
C SER A 11 -13.15 -1.18 10.17
N TRP A 12 -12.07 -1.24 9.38
CA TRP A 12 -11.91 -0.56 8.11
C TRP A 12 -11.43 -1.58 7.08
N GLY A 13 -12.21 -1.80 6.02
CA GLY A 13 -11.98 -2.86 5.05
C GLY A 13 -12.06 -2.39 3.60
N TRP A 14 -11.34 -3.08 2.73
CA TRP A 14 -11.52 -2.94 1.30
C TRP A 14 -12.10 -4.24 0.74
N ASP A 15 -13.33 -4.17 0.24
CA ASP A 15 -13.98 -5.25 -0.48
C ASP A 15 -13.38 -5.34 -1.88
N LEU A 16 -12.57 -6.38 -2.12
CA LEU A 16 -11.86 -6.58 -3.38
C LEU A 16 -12.78 -6.98 -4.54
N VAL A 17 -13.94 -7.58 -4.25
CA VAL A 17 -14.91 -8.03 -5.26
C VAL A 17 -15.67 -6.82 -5.80
N HIS A 18 -16.18 -5.99 -4.91
CA HIS A 18 -16.97 -4.81 -5.28
C HIS A 18 -16.12 -3.55 -5.47
N LYS A 19 -14.82 -3.60 -5.15
CA LYS A 19 -13.89 -2.46 -5.21
C LYS A 19 -14.38 -1.29 -4.34
N MET A 20 -14.85 -1.61 -3.14
CA MET A 20 -15.54 -0.67 -2.26
C MET A 20 -14.90 -0.65 -0.87
N LEU A 21 -14.69 0.54 -0.33
CA LEU A 21 -14.27 0.75 1.04
C LEU A 21 -15.44 0.61 1.98
N GLN A 22 -15.29 -0.22 3.02
CA GLN A 22 -16.30 -0.54 4.01
C GLN A 22 -15.84 -0.06 5.39
N HIS A 23 -16.67 0.74 6.05
CA HIS A 23 -16.52 1.15 7.43
C HIS A 23 -17.88 1.58 7.95
N ASP A 24 -18.30 1.02 9.09
CA ASP A 24 -19.62 1.28 9.67
C ASP A 24 -20.77 1.15 8.66
N SER A 25 -20.68 0.16 7.75
CA SER A 25 -21.59 0.04 6.61
C SER A 25 -23.03 -0.29 7.03
N GLU A 26 -23.22 -0.94 8.19
CA GLU A 26 -24.56 -1.21 8.73
C GLU A 26 -25.33 0.07 9.08
N ASN A 27 -24.62 1.15 9.46
CA ASN A 27 -25.22 2.43 9.84
C ASN A 27 -25.15 3.49 8.72
N THR A 28 -24.07 3.49 7.94
CA THR A 28 -23.82 4.51 6.90
C THR A 28 -24.31 4.10 5.51
N GLY A 29 -24.61 2.81 5.31
CA GLY A 29 -25.07 2.26 4.04
C GLY A 29 -23.92 1.79 3.15
N SER A 30 -23.99 2.11 1.85
CA SER A 30 -23.04 1.58 0.86
C SER A 30 -21.67 2.25 0.97
N GLY A 31 -20.61 1.45 0.82
CA GLY A 31 -19.22 1.90 0.81
C GLY A 31 -18.85 2.90 -0.29
N THR A 32 -17.60 3.33 -0.32
CA THR A 32 -17.07 4.25 -1.35
C THR A 32 -16.21 3.50 -2.37
N THR A 33 -16.37 3.75 -3.67
CA THR A 33 -15.53 3.14 -4.72
C THR A 33 -14.05 3.46 -4.51
N TYR A 34 -13.19 2.46 -4.69
CA TYR A 34 -11.75 2.60 -4.56
C TYR A 34 -10.99 1.64 -5.50
N PRO A 35 -9.91 2.10 -6.16
CA PRO A 35 -9.32 3.46 -6.13
C PRO A 35 -10.23 4.59 -6.63
N VAL A 36 -10.08 5.78 -6.05
CA VAL A 36 -10.86 7.00 -6.40
C VAL A 36 -10.61 7.46 -7.84
N LEU A 37 -9.46 7.12 -8.38
CA LEU A 37 -9.03 7.45 -9.74
C LEU A 37 -9.53 6.47 -10.81
N LEU A 38 -10.33 5.47 -10.44
CA LEU A 38 -10.88 4.54 -11.41
C LEU A 38 -11.96 5.23 -12.24
N ASP A 39 -11.73 5.29 -13.54
CA ASP A 39 -12.82 5.54 -14.47
C ASP A 39 -13.84 4.37 -14.36
N PRO A 40 -15.16 4.64 -14.41
CA PRO A 40 -16.19 3.60 -14.29
C PRO A 40 -16.05 2.45 -15.30
N ASP A 41 -15.44 2.73 -16.45
CA ASP A 41 -15.21 1.77 -17.54
C ASP A 41 -13.86 1.03 -17.42
N GLU A 42 -13.03 1.38 -16.43
CA GLU A 42 -11.73 0.74 -16.22
C GLU A 42 -11.89 -0.54 -15.39
N ASN A 43 -11.57 -1.68 -16.02
CA ASN A 43 -11.54 -2.98 -15.35
C ASN A 43 -10.30 -3.08 -14.45
N PHE A 44 -10.37 -2.43 -13.29
CA PHE A 44 -9.39 -2.61 -12.23
C PHE A 44 -9.51 -4.01 -11.65
N ILE A 45 -8.42 -4.76 -11.72
CA ILE A 45 -8.28 -6.10 -11.16
C ILE A 45 -7.24 -6.03 -10.05
N VAL A 46 -7.64 -6.45 -8.85
CA VAL A 46 -6.72 -6.61 -7.73
C VAL A 46 -5.96 -7.92 -7.94
N PRO A 47 -4.62 -7.93 -7.99
CA PRO A 47 -3.83 -9.15 -8.11
C PRO A 47 -3.85 -9.95 -6.80
N ASP A 48 -3.45 -11.23 -6.88
CA ASP A 48 -3.34 -12.11 -5.70
C ASP A 48 -2.42 -11.55 -4.60
N ILE A 49 -1.43 -10.75 -4.98
CA ILE A 49 -0.46 -10.13 -4.08
C ILE A 49 -0.51 -8.61 -4.21
N PHE A 50 -0.86 -7.94 -3.13
CA PHE A 50 -0.82 -6.48 -2.99
C PHE A 50 -0.31 -6.11 -1.60
N GLN A 51 -0.05 -4.83 -1.37
CA GLN A 51 0.46 -4.33 -0.08
C GLN A 51 -0.57 -3.46 0.61
N VAL A 52 -0.53 -3.50 1.94
CA VAL A 52 -1.33 -2.65 2.82
C VAL A 52 -0.37 -1.69 3.51
N VAL A 53 -0.69 -0.40 3.49
CA VAL A 53 0.10 0.66 4.12
C VAL A 53 -0.75 1.29 5.22
N LEU A 54 -0.34 1.10 6.46
CA LEU A 54 -0.94 1.74 7.63
C LEU A 54 0.05 2.77 8.18
N ASP A 55 -0.31 4.05 8.05
CA ASP A 55 0.44 5.17 8.61
C ASP A 55 -0.30 5.68 9.86
N MET A 56 0.22 5.36 11.04
CA MET A 56 -0.40 5.78 12.31
C MET A 56 -0.03 7.21 12.72
N ASP A 57 0.98 7.82 12.09
CA ASP A 57 1.40 9.19 12.36
C ASP A 57 0.49 10.20 11.64
N GLU A 58 0.20 9.94 10.34
CA GLU A 58 -0.83 10.65 9.57
C GLU A 58 -2.25 10.15 9.94
N GLY A 59 -2.37 8.89 10.36
CA GLY A 59 -3.65 8.26 10.69
C GLY A 59 -4.41 7.82 9.45
N THR A 60 -3.73 7.20 8.48
CA THR A 60 -4.28 6.75 7.21
C THR A 60 -4.06 5.27 6.94
N LEU A 61 -4.98 4.66 6.19
CA LEU A 61 -4.85 3.31 5.65
C LEU A 61 -4.97 3.38 4.14
N ALA A 62 -4.08 2.70 3.42
CA ALA A 62 -4.02 2.72 1.96
C ALA A 62 -3.52 1.38 1.41
N PHE A 63 -3.62 1.22 0.09
CA PHE A 63 -3.19 0.00 -0.61
C PHE A 63 -2.23 0.33 -1.75
N VAL A 64 -1.32 -0.60 -2.02
CA VAL A 64 -0.41 -0.57 -3.17
C VAL A 64 -0.65 -1.80 -4.02
N VAL A 65 -0.99 -1.60 -5.29
CA VAL A 65 -1.25 -2.66 -6.26
C VAL A 65 -0.27 -2.52 -7.41
N ASN A 66 0.42 -3.60 -7.79
CA ASN A 66 1.44 -3.59 -8.85
C ASN A 66 2.50 -2.47 -8.70
N GLY A 67 2.84 -2.12 -7.46
CA GLY A 67 3.79 -1.05 -7.14
C GLY A 67 3.22 0.37 -7.23
N GLN A 68 1.94 0.52 -7.59
CA GLN A 68 1.24 1.80 -7.63
C GLN A 68 0.52 2.07 -6.32
N TYR A 69 0.83 3.20 -5.69
CA TYR A 69 0.10 3.69 -4.53
C TYR A 69 -1.27 4.22 -4.97
N LEU A 70 -2.33 3.66 -4.41
CA LEU A 70 -3.72 3.95 -4.81
C LEU A 70 -4.33 5.16 -4.08
N GLY A 71 -3.59 5.76 -3.15
CA GLY A 71 -4.06 6.86 -2.31
C GLY A 71 -4.70 6.39 -1.00
N PRO A 72 -4.93 7.30 -0.04
CA PRO A 72 -5.57 6.98 1.24
C PRO A 72 -6.99 6.45 1.03
N ALA A 73 -7.26 5.24 1.52
CA ALA A 73 -8.58 4.66 1.60
C ALA A 73 -9.34 5.18 2.83
N PHE A 74 -8.66 5.22 3.99
CA PHE A 74 -9.26 5.71 5.23
C PHE A 74 -8.36 6.75 5.89
N ARG A 75 -8.99 7.62 6.68
CA ARG A 75 -8.36 8.68 7.48
C ARG A 75 -8.94 8.68 8.90
N GLY A 76 -8.33 9.43 9.81
CA GLY A 76 -8.82 9.55 11.19
C GLY A 76 -8.45 8.37 12.10
N LEU A 77 -7.41 7.62 11.73
CA LEU A 77 -6.97 6.44 12.47
C LEU A 77 -5.95 6.75 13.58
N LYS A 78 -5.45 7.98 13.65
CA LYS A 78 -4.43 8.40 14.61
C LYS A 78 -4.87 8.14 16.05
N GLY A 79 -3.95 7.60 16.85
CA GLY A 79 -4.19 7.28 18.27
C GLY A 79 -5.00 6.01 18.52
N LYS A 80 -5.50 5.33 17.47
CA LYS A 80 -6.15 4.01 17.61
C LYS A 80 -5.10 2.92 17.71
N LYS A 81 -5.46 1.78 18.31
CA LYS A 81 -4.67 0.55 18.24
C LYS A 81 -5.36 -0.40 17.26
N LEU A 82 -4.76 -0.60 16.09
CA LEU A 82 -5.34 -1.40 15.01
C LEU A 82 -4.56 -2.70 14.83
N TYR A 83 -5.25 -3.71 14.30
CA TYR A 83 -4.69 -5.02 13.99
C TYR A 83 -5.03 -5.38 12.55
N PRO A 84 -4.10 -5.99 11.80
CA PRO A 84 -4.42 -6.53 10.48
C PRO A 84 -5.47 -7.65 10.59
N ILE A 85 -6.42 -7.65 9.66
CA ILE A 85 -7.48 -8.66 9.59
C ILE A 85 -7.89 -8.89 8.13
N VAL A 86 -8.35 -10.10 7.83
CA VAL A 86 -8.99 -10.47 6.55
C VAL A 86 -10.23 -11.29 6.86
N SER A 87 -11.32 -11.04 6.13
CA SER A 87 -12.51 -11.90 6.13
C SER A 87 -12.72 -12.52 4.75
N THR A 88 -12.95 -13.82 4.69
CA THR A 88 -13.28 -14.57 3.47
C THR A 88 -14.44 -15.53 3.73
N VAL A 89 -15.27 -15.76 2.73
CA VAL A 89 -16.39 -16.70 2.77
C VAL A 89 -16.19 -17.89 1.82
N TRP A 90 -15.04 -17.95 1.13
CA TRP A 90 -14.77 -18.99 0.15
C TRP A 90 -14.12 -20.20 0.80
N GLY A 91 -14.77 -21.36 0.69
CA GLY A 91 -14.26 -22.61 1.24
C GLY A 91 -12.92 -22.99 0.62
N GLY A 92 -11.92 -23.30 1.44
CA GLY A 92 -10.56 -23.63 0.99
C GLY A 92 -9.69 -22.43 0.62
N CYS A 93 -10.12 -21.20 0.92
CA CYS A 93 -9.29 -20.00 0.74
C CYS A 93 -8.14 -19.98 1.76
N GLU A 94 -6.91 -19.83 1.26
CA GLU A 94 -5.71 -19.59 2.07
C GLU A 94 -5.21 -18.16 1.85
N VAL A 95 -5.00 -17.43 2.95
CA VAL A 95 -4.50 -16.06 2.91
C VAL A 95 -3.19 -16.00 3.68
N THR A 96 -2.12 -15.55 3.02
CA THR A 96 -0.83 -15.33 3.64
C THR A 96 -0.61 -13.84 3.88
N MET A 97 -0.29 -13.46 5.11
CA MET A 97 0.10 -12.10 5.47
C MET A 97 1.57 -12.07 5.86
N LYS A 98 2.36 -11.24 5.17
CA LYS A 98 3.78 -11.05 5.46
C LYS A 98 4.04 -9.62 5.88
N TYR A 99 4.58 -9.44 7.09
CA TYR A 99 5.07 -8.13 7.52
C TYR A 99 6.30 -7.74 6.69
N ILE A 100 6.24 -6.56 6.06
CA ILE A 100 7.32 -6.04 5.20
C ILE A 100 8.27 -5.14 6.02
N GLY A 101 7.72 -4.30 6.90
CA GLY A 101 8.51 -3.36 7.70
C GLY A 101 7.66 -2.19 8.21
N GLY A 102 8.30 -1.32 9.00
CA GLY A 102 7.75 -0.08 9.51
C GLY A 102 8.83 1.01 9.49
N LEU A 103 8.41 2.26 9.47
CA LEU A 103 9.30 3.43 9.56
C LEU A 103 9.02 4.09 10.90
N GLU A 104 9.96 4.02 11.84
CA GLU A 104 9.81 4.66 13.16
C GLU A 104 10.33 6.10 13.19
N GLN A 105 11.16 6.49 12.21
CA GLN A 105 11.81 7.79 12.15
C GLN A 105 11.90 8.27 10.69
N PRO A 106 11.93 9.60 10.45
CA PRO A 106 12.20 10.13 9.12
C PRO A 106 13.49 9.53 8.57
N LEU A 107 13.43 9.04 7.33
CA LEU A 107 14.59 8.45 6.69
C LEU A 107 15.74 9.48 6.63
N PRO A 108 16.99 9.08 6.92
CA PRO A 108 18.14 9.96 6.74
C PRO A 108 18.16 10.53 5.32
N LEU A 109 18.56 11.80 5.18
CA LEU A 109 18.66 12.50 3.89
C LEU A 109 19.39 11.65 2.84
N MET A 110 20.45 10.95 3.27
CA MET A 110 21.20 10.02 2.45
C MET A 110 20.28 9.01 1.73
N PHE A 111 19.38 8.33 2.46
CA PHE A 111 18.48 7.32 1.90
C PHE A 111 17.46 7.92 0.94
N LEU A 112 16.95 9.12 1.25
CA LEU A 112 16.09 9.87 0.34
C LEU A 112 16.84 10.20 -0.97
N CYS A 113 18.06 10.74 -0.88
CA CYS A 113 18.89 11.01 -2.05
C CYS A 113 19.18 9.74 -2.87
N ARG A 114 19.47 8.60 -2.21
CA ARG A 114 19.66 7.30 -2.88
C ARG A 114 18.42 6.90 -3.66
N ARG A 115 17.25 7.00 -3.02
CA ARG A 115 15.96 6.62 -3.61
C ARG A 115 15.69 7.45 -4.86
N ILE A 116 15.81 8.77 -4.78
CA ILE A 116 15.61 9.67 -5.93
C ILE A 116 16.60 9.35 -7.06
N MET A 117 17.89 9.22 -6.77
CA MET A 117 18.89 8.86 -7.79
C MET A 117 18.56 7.53 -8.48
N ARG A 118 18.19 6.50 -7.71
CA ARG A 118 17.79 5.20 -8.28
C ARG A 118 16.52 5.29 -9.13
N GLN A 119 15.54 6.10 -8.73
CA GLN A 119 14.34 6.35 -9.53
C GLN A 119 14.69 7.02 -10.86
N CYS A 120 15.56 8.03 -10.86
CA CYS A 120 16.01 8.69 -12.09
C CYS A 120 16.79 7.75 -13.02
N ILE A 121 17.65 6.88 -12.47
CA ILE A 121 18.35 5.86 -13.26
C ILE A 121 17.34 4.85 -13.82
N GLY A 122 16.39 4.41 -13.00
CA GLY A 122 15.40 3.40 -13.34
C GLY A 122 15.94 1.97 -13.19
N ASN A 123 15.05 1.04 -12.83
CA ASN A 123 15.41 -0.35 -12.54
C ASN A 123 16.11 -1.04 -13.72
N ASN A 124 15.71 -0.72 -14.95
CA ASN A 124 16.25 -1.30 -16.19
C ASN A 124 17.63 -0.75 -16.59
N ARG A 125 18.19 0.24 -15.88
CA ARG A 125 19.51 0.81 -16.20
C ARG A 125 20.47 0.74 -15.03
N ILE A 126 20.04 0.24 -13.87
CA ILE A 126 20.86 0.19 -12.67
C ILE A 126 22.10 -0.70 -12.82
N TYR A 127 22.07 -1.70 -13.72
CA TYR A 127 23.24 -2.53 -14.03
C TYR A 127 24.31 -1.76 -14.83
N ARG A 128 23.94 -0.67 -15.51
CA ARG A 128 24.83 0.20 -16.29
C ARG A 128 25.42 1.34 -15.47
N ILE A 129 25.25 1.31 -14.15
CA ILE A 129 25.67 2.40 -13.28
C ILE A 129 27.18 2.69 -13.34
N ASN A 130 27.98 1.68 -13.70
CA ASN A 130 29.42 1.82 -13.91
C ASN A 130 29.78 2.65 -15.16
N GLU A 131 28.83 2.88 -16.07
CA GLU A 131 29.00 3.73 -17.26
C GLU A 131 28.77 5.21 -16.94
N LEU A 132 28.10 5.52 -15.83
CA LEU A 132 28.06 6.86 -15.31
C LEU A 132 29.45 7.11 -14.73
N ASN A 133 30.21 8.04 -15.30
CA ASN A 133 31.56 8.41 -14.84
C ASN A 133 31.51 9.09 -13.45
N ILE A 134 30.98 8.40 -12.44
CA ILE A 134 30.79 8.86 -11.07
C ILE A 134 31.75 8.09 -10.14
N PRO A 135 32.15 8.70 -9.00
CA PRO A 135 33.03 8.06 -8.03
C PRO A 135 32.51 6.70 -7.56
N ARG A 136 33.42 5.72 -7.42
CA ARG A 136 33.11 4.35 -7.00
C ARG A 136 32.35 4.26 -5.68
N VAL A 137 32.59 5.22 -4.77
CA VAL A 137 31.85 5.34 -3.51
C VAL A 137 30.36 5.56 -3.76
N ILE A 138 30.00 6.41 -4.72
CA ILE A 138 28.61 6.68 -5.09
C ILE A 138 28.01 5.47 -5.80
N THR A 139 28.78 4.80 -6.65
CA THR A 139 28.33 3.56 -7.31
C THR A 139 27.98 2.47 -6.30
N ASN A 140 28.88 2.22 -5.33
CA ASN A 140 28.64 1.25 -4.25
C ASN A 140 27.42 1.66 -3.41
N TYR A 141 27.35 2.94 -3.04
CA TYR A 141 26.22 3.51 -2.33
C TYR A 141 24.88 3.25 -3.04
N LEU A 142 24.81 3.48 -4.35
CA LEU A 142 23.59 3.25 -5.14
C LEU A 142 23.28 1.76 -5.33
N LEU A 143 24.28 0.88 -5.30
CA LEU A 143 24.15 -0.58 -5.45
C LEU A 143 23.95 -1.34 -4.13
N TYR A 144 23.90 -0.65 -2.99
CA TYR A 144 23.89 -1.29 -1.66
C TYR A 144 25.13 -2.18 -1.41
N LYS A 145 26.30 -1.74 -1.89
CA LYS A 145 27.61 -2.39 -1.69
C LYS A 145 28.52 -1.57 -0.80
#